data_AF-A0A0C3NE64-F1
#
_entry.id   AF-A0A0C3NE64-F1
#
_cell.length_a   1.000
_cell.length_b   1.000
_cell.length_c   1.000
_cell.angle_alpha   90.00
_cell.angle_beta   90.00
_cell.angle_gamma   90.00
#
_symmetry.space_group_name_H-M   'P 1'
#
loop_
_entity.id
_entity.type
_entity.pdbx_description
1 polymer ?
#
loop_
_entity_poly.entity_id
_entity_poly.type
_entity_poly.pdbx_seq_one_letter_code
_entity_poly.pdbx_strand_id
1 'polypeptide(L)' 'SLSNSKDVICIANVQHNCVNSKCASFVNCAIHQERSKTTQVRKAVHHEPTRKYLLNTYLIHNYAHIRRALPPSLQ' A
#
# COMPACT_ATOMS: atom_id res chain seq x y z
N SER A 1 -14.40 -18.99 3.52
CA SER A 1 -14.83 -18.80 2.11
C SER A 1 -13.66 -18.20 1.33
N LEU A 2 -12.91 -19.03 0.60
CA LEU A 2 -11.91 -18.53 -0.35
C LEU A 2 -12.68 -17.87 -1.50
N SER A 3 -12.54 -16.55 -1.65
CA SER A 3 -13.07 -15.84 -2.81
C SER A 3 -12.48 -16.45 -4.09
N ASN A 4 -13.33 -16.81 -5.02
CA ASN A 4 -12.93 -17.26 -6.35
C ASN A 4 -12.07 -16.15 -6.98
N SER A 5 -10.83 -16.45 -7.39
CA SER A 5 -9.88 -15.45 -7.90
C SER A 5 -10.37 -14.71 -9.15
N LYS A 6 -11.46 -15.20 -9.76
CA LYS A 6 -12.12 -14.61 -10.93
C LYS A 6 -12.84 -13.28 -10.66
N ASP A 7 -13.08 -12.92 -9.39
CA ASP A 7 -13.82 -11.69 -9.04
C ASP A 7 -12.92 -10.47 -8.79
N VAL A 8 -11.58 -10.64 -8.82
CA VAL A 8 -10.63 -9.54 -8.60
C VAL A 8 -10.19 -8.95 -9.94
N ILE A 9 -10.63 -7.73 -10.23
CA ILE A 9 -10.33 -7.04 -11.49
C ILE A 9 -8.92 -6.44 -11.50
N CYS A 10 -8.47 -5.88 -10.37
CA CYS A 10 -7.22 -5.12 -10.29
C CYS A 10 -6.75 -4.99 -8.83
N ILE A 11 -5.44 -5.02 -8.61
CA ILE A 11 -4.81 -4.72 -7.32
C ILE A 11 -4.31 -3.27 -7.36
N ALA A 12 -4.81 -2.43 -6.44
CA ALA A 12 -4.31 -1.09 -6.23
C ALA A 12 -3.16 -1.08 -5.23
N ASN A 13 -2.15 -0.25 -5.47
CA ASN A 13 -1.12 0.02 -4.49
C ASN A 13 -1.41 1.36 -3.82
N VAL A 14 -1.71 1.27 -2.54
CA VAL A 14 -2.04 2.40 -1.69
C VAL A 14 -0.93 2.54 -0.65
N GLN A 15 -0.37 3.73 -0.54
CA GLN A 15 0.67 4.06 0.42
C GLN A 15 0.13 5.10 1.42
N HIS A 16 0.50 5.00 2.69
CA HIS A 16 0.08 5.99 3.69
C HIS A 16 0.81 7.32 3.47
N ASN A 17 0.07 8.43 3.47
CA ASN A 17 0.66 9.76 3.38
C ASN A 17 1.19 10.18 4.75
N CYS A 18 2.38 9.69 5.08
CA CYS A 18 3.03 9.88 6.38
C CYS A 18 3.32 11.36 6.66
N VAL A 19 3.73 12.10 5.63
CA VAL A 19 4.06 13.53 5.74
C VAL A 19 2.83 14.33 6.19
N ASN A 20 1.71 14.20 5.49
CA ASN A 20 0.48 14.93 5.83
C ASN A 20 -0.21 14.39 7.09
N SER A 21 0.17 13.19 7.53
CA SER A 21 -0.33 12.57 8.75
C SER A 21 0.58 12.80 9.96
N LYS A 22 1.72 13.47 9.78
CA LYS A 22 2.70 13.75 10.84
C LYS A 22 3.17 12.51 11.59
N CYS A 23 3.33 11.39 10.88
CA CYS A 23 3.89 10.17 11.47
C CYS A 23 5.36 10.41 11.80
N ALA A 24 5.68 10.52 13.09
CA ALA A 24 7.01 10.90 13.57
C ALA A 24 7.71 9.81 14.40
N SER A 25 6.94 8.83 14.89
CA SER A 25 7.46 7.73 15.68
C SER A 25 7.89 6.54 14.80
N PHE A 26 8.73 5.68 15.35
CA PHE A 26 9.25 4.49 14.69
C PHE A 26 9.05 3.25 15.55
N VAL A 27 8.88 2.11 14.90
CA VAL A 27 8.81 0.77 15.52
C VAL A 27 9.84 -0.16 14.90
N ASN A 28 10.33 -1.11 15.68
CA ASN A 28 11.21 -2.16 15.17
C ASN A 28 10.35 -3.28 14.57
N CYS A 29 10.54 -3.56 13.28
CA CYS A 29 9.84 -4.60 12.55
C CYS A 29 10.82 -5.69 12.12
N ALA A 30 10.47 -6.95 12.33
CA ALA A 30 11.23 -8.07 11.81
C ALA A 30 11.23 -8.05 10.27
N ILE A 31 12.42 -8.19 9.68
CA ILE A 31 12.56 -8.32 8.24
C ILE A 31 12.15 -9.74 7.85
N HIS A 32 11.23 -9.84 6.89
CA HIS A 32 10.88 -11.10 6.25
C HIS A 32 11.51 -11.10 4.86
N GLN A 33 12.18 -12.18 4.51
CA GLN A 33 12.66 -12.44 3.16
C GLN A 33 11.85 -13.61 2.61
N GLU A 34 11.02 -13.31 1.61
CA GLU A 34 9.95 -14.20 1.17
C GLU A 34 9.08 -14.69 2.34
N ARG A 35 9.01 -16.01 2.56
CA ARG A 35 8.25 -16.66 3.64
C ARG A 35 9.10 -16.93 4.89
N SER A 36 10.38 -16.56 4.88
CA SER A 36 11.30 -16.83 5.97
C SER A 36 11.44 -15.60 6.86
N LYS A 37 11.14 -15.78 8.14
CA LYS A 37 11.43 -14.79 9.17
C LYS A 37 12.94 -14.73 9.37
N THR A 38 13.53 -13.54 9.22
CA THR A 38 14.95 -13.35 9.50
C THR A 38 15.16 -12.92 10.94
N THR A 39 16.40 -13.01 11.43
CA THR A 39 16.81 -12.42 12.71
C THR A 39 17.01 -10.90 12.62
N GLN A 40 16.94 -10.33 11.42
CA GLN A 40 17.17 -8.91 11.21
C GLN A 40 15.91 -8.09 11.54
N VAL A 41 16.13 -6.93 12.15
CA VAL A 41 15.08 -5.95 12.45
C VAL A 41 15.39 -4.64 11.74
N ARG A 42 14.35 -3.96 11.26
CA ARG A 42 14.45 -2.61 10.70
C ARG A 42 13.56 -1.63 11.46
N LYS A 43 13.97 -0.37 11.54
CA LYS A 43 13.08 0.71 11.94
C LYS A 43 12.08 0.99 10.82
N ALA A 44 10.80 0.94 11.13
CA ALA A 44 9.70 1.33 10.26
C ALA A 44 8.94 2.50 10.88
N VAL A 45 8.34 3.35 10.05
CA VAL A 45 7.48 4.44 10.52
C VAL A 45 6.28 3.83 11.25
N HIS A 46 5.99 4.32 12.44
CA HIS A 46 4.76 4.02 13.15
C HIS A 46 3.68 4.98 12.67
N HIS A 47 2.68 4.45 11.97
CA HIS A 47 1.66 5.26 11.33
C HIS A 47 0.61 5.74 12.34
N GLU A 48 0.35 7.03 12.32
CA GLU A 48 -0.84 7.59 12.96
C GLU A 48 -2.11 7.03 12.28
N PRO A 49 -3.21 6.81 13.03
CA PRO A 49 -4.43 6.18 12.53
C PRO A 49 -5.30 7.13 11.67
N THR A 50 -4.68 7.77 10.69
CA THR A 50 -5.34 8.69 9.75
C THR A 50 -5.72 7.97 8.46
N ARG A 51 -6.75 8.48 7.78
CA ARG A 51 -7.20 7.96 6.48
C ARG A 51 -6.61 8.73 5.30
N LYS A 52 -5.34 9.12 5.38
CA LYS A 52 -4.64 9.87 4.31
C LYS A 52 -3.74 8.91 3.54
N TYR A 53 -4.06 8.70 2.28
CA TYR A 53 -3.33 7.77 1.43
C TYR A 53 -3.01 8.37 0.07
N LEU A 54 -1.97 7.82 -0.55
CA LEU A 54 -1.57 8.07 -1.92
C LEU A 54 -1.82 6.79 -2.72
N LEU A 55 -2.58 6.90 -3.81
CA LEU A 55 -2.78 5.81 -4.75
C LEU A 55 -1.71 5.89 -5.83
N ASN A 56 -0.87 4.86 -5.95
CA ASN A 56 0.05 4.78 -7.08
C ASN A 56 -0.70 4.26 -8.31
N THR A 57 -0.99 5.17 -9.23
CA THR A 57 -1.69 4.84 -10.47
C THR A 57 -0.80 4.17 -11.50
N TYR A 58 0.52 4.42 -11.46
CA TYR A 58 1.51 4.02 -12.49
C TYR A 58 2.07 2.60 -12.34
N LEU A 59 1.37 1.69 -11.66
CA LEU A 59 1.83 0.30 -11.60
C LEU A 59 1.66 -0.43 -12.91
N ILE A 60 2.77 -1.06 -13.32
CA ILE A 60 3.06 -1.58 -14.66
C ILE A 60 1.96 -2.51 -15.20
N HIS A 61 1.22 -3.21 -14.33
CA HIS A 61 0.25 -4.22 -14.77
C HIS A 61 -1.22 -3.80 -14.66
N ASN A 62 -1.53 -2.73 -13.91
CA ASN A 62 -2.90 -2.43 -13.47
C ASN A 62 -3.36 -0.99 -13.77
N TYR A 63 -2.47 -0.17 -14.33
CA TYR A 63 -2.69 1.24 -14.60
C TYR A 63 -3.97 1.55 -15.39
N ALA A 64 -4.27 0.78 -16.43
CA ALA A 64 -5.43 1.03 -17.28
C ALA A 64 -6.76 0.87 -16.52
N HIS A 65 -6.85 -0.17 -15.68
CA HIS A 65 -8.01 -0.38 -14.81
C HIS A 65 -8.14 0.72 -13.76
N ILE A 66 -7.02 1.14 -13.16
CA ILE A 66 -7.00 2.23 -12.17
C ILE A 66 -7.44 3.54 -12.83
N ARG A 67 -6.88 3.92 -13.97
CA ARG A 67 -7.25 5.15 -14.71
C ARG A 67 -8.73 5.20 -15.05
N ARG A 68 -9.29 4.09 -15.54
CA ARG A 68 -10.72 4.00 -15.88
C ARG A 68 -11.64 4.15 -14.66
N ALA A 69 -11.18 3.75 -13.48
CA ALA A 69 -11.93 3.88 -12.24
C ALA A 69 -11.81 5.27 -11.59
N LEU A 70 -10.87 6.12 -12.04
CA LEU A 70 -10.70 7.46 -11.50
C LEU A 70 -11.71 8.44 -12.10
N PRO A 71 -12.24 9.37 -11.29
CA PRO A 71 -13.08 10.45 -11.78
C PRO A 71 -12.26 11.35 -12.74
N PRO A 72 -12.90 12.04 -13.70
CA PRO A 72 -12.21 12.89 -14.67
C PRO A 72 -11.29 13.95 -14.05
N SER A 73 -11.61 14.44 -12.85
CA SER A 73 -10.80 15.41 -12.10
C SER A 73 -9.46 14.86 -11.60
N LEU A 74 -9.26 13.54 -11.64
CA LEU A 74 -8.05 12.84 -11.20
C LEU A 74 -7.41 12.01 -12.33
N GLN A 75 -7.89 12.16 -13.57
CA GLN A 75 -7.32 11.51 -14.75
C GLN A 75 -6.13 12.26 -15.32
#